data_AF-A0A0T5NPY3-F1
#
_entry.id   AF-A0A0T5NPY3-F1
#
_cell.length_a   1.000
_cell.length_b   1.000
_cell.length_c   1.000
_cell.angle_alpha   90.00
_cell.angle_beta   90.00
_cell.angle_gamma   90.00
#
_symmetry.space_group_name_H-M   'P 1'
#
loop_
_entity.id
_entity.type
_entity.pdbx_description
1 polymer ?
#
loop_
_entity_poly.entity_id
_entity_poly.type
_entity_poly.pdbx_seq_one_letter_code
_entity_poly.pdbx_strand_id
1 'polypeptide(L)'
;MSNHPTLKVPQERITQLKQMAANMGAVNMSEVLAKLIELAQSQGLINHEIPGVHINELQDGLVIRFDDGELTGFSFDEAGSLASEIRSFLSGERDGKAKEGTSATHGKFSLKGKGQGIAVSIPADGEAKVFDRGLASEFARLIEMATKG
;
A
#
# COMPACT_ATOMS: atom_id res chain seq x y z
N MET A 1 16.45 -4.66 15.84
CA MET A 1 15.25 -4.41 16.65
C MET A 1 14.89 -2.95 16.48
N SER A 2 13.80 -2.65 15.78
CA SER A 2 13.35 -1.27 15.57
C SER A 2 12.68 -0.77 16.86
N ASN A 3 13.38 0.09 17.60
CA ASN A 3 12.87 0.66 18.84
C ASN A 3 11.89 1.78 18.47
N HIS A 4 10.62 1.45 18.24
CA HIS A 4 9.60 2.46 17.95
C HIS A 4 9.32 3.27 19.21
N PRO A 5 9.66 4.58 19.25
CA PRO A 5 9.39 5.38 20.44
C PRO A 5 7.87 5.46 20.67
N THR A 6 7.43 5.12 21.87
CA THR A 6 6.03 5.26 22.25
C THR A 6 5.67 6.74 22.30
N LEU A 7 4.92 7.20 21.30
CA LEU A 7 4.50 8.59 21.20
C LEU A 7 3.40 8.86 22.23
N LYS A 8 3.71 9.64 23.27
CA LYS A 8 2.74 10.02 24.29
C LYS A 8 1.91 11.20 23.78
N VAL A 9 0.71 10.90 23.31
CA VAL A 9 -0.28 11.91 22.90
C VAL A 9 -1.10 12.35 24.13
N PRO A 10 -1.26 13.66 24.40
CA PRO A 10 -2.13 14.16 25.47
C PRO A 10 -3.58 13.67 25.34
N GLN A 11 -4.28 13.46 26.46
CA GLN A 11 -5.64 12.90 26.46
C GLN A 11 -6.65 13.75 25.70
N GLU A 12 -6.50 15.08 25.74
CA GLU A 12 -7.32 16.03 25.00
C GLU A 12 -7.17 15.82 23.50
N ARG A 13 -5.93 15.56 23.03
CA ARG A 13 -5.65 15.27 21.62
C ARG A 13 -6.18 13.89 21.21
N ILE A 14 -6.11 12.90 22.09
CA ILE A 14 -6.73 11.58 21.84
C ILE A 14 -8.26 11.74 21.66
N THR A 15 -8.90 12.56 22.48
CA THR A 15 -10.34 12.84 22.35
C THR A 15 -10.67 13.47 21.01
N GLN A 16 -9.88 14.46 20.56
CA GLN A 16 -10.05 15.08 19.24
C GLN A 16 -9.84 14.07 18.10
N LEU A 17 -8.82 13.21 18.19
CA LEU A 17 -8.58 12.17 17.18
C LEU A 17 -9.72 11.16 17.11
N LYS A 18 -10.34 10.80 18.25
CA LYS A 18 -11.55 9.94 18.26
C LYS A 18 -12.75 10.62 17.62
N GLN A 19 -12.93 11.93 17.83
CA GLN A 19 -13.98 12.70 17.15
C GLN A 19 -13.75 12.76 15.64
N MET A 20 -12.49 12.97 15.21
CA MET A 20 -12.13 12.86 13.79
C MET A 20 -12.43 11.48 13.24
N ALA A 21 -12.10 10.41 13.97
CA ALA A 21 -12.40 9.04 13.57
C ALA A 21 -13.89 8.84 13.25
N ALA A 22 -14.75 9.28 14.17
CA ALA A 22 -16.20 9.20 14.00
C ALA A 22 -16.70 9.98 12.77
N ASN A 23 -16.17 11.18 12.55
CA ASN A 23 -16.57 12.02 11.42
C ASN A 23 -16.03 11.54 10.07
N MET A 24 -14.88 10.86 10.07
CA MET A 24 -14.21 10.36 8.86
C MET A 24 -14.60 8.91 8.52
N GLY A 25 -15.44 8.28 9.34
CA GLY A 25 -15.82 6.87 9.21
C GLY A 25 -14.68 5.89 9.48
N ALA A 26 -13.65 6.30 10.22
CA ALA A 26 -12.53 5.43 10.59
C ALA A 26 -12.89 4.59 11.82
N VAL A 27 -12.55 3.30 11.80
CA VAL A 27 -12.89 2.37 12.89
C VAL A 27 -11.82 2.27 13.97
N ASN A 28 -10.60 2.77 13.72
CA ASN A 28 -9.48 2.74 14.67
C ASN A 28 -8.48 3.89 14.45
N MET A 29 -7.55 4.07 15.38
CA MET A 29 -6.56 5.17 15.34
C MET A 29 -5.59 5.07 14.16
N SER A 30 -5.24 3.87 13.70
CA SER A 30 -4.37 3.69 12.54
C SER A 30 -5.03 4.20 11.26
N GLU A 31 -6.34 3.96 11.10
CA GLU A 31 -7.10 4.50 9.97
C GLU A 31 -7.25 6.02 10.04
N VAL A 32 -7.38 6.60 11.23
CA VAL A 32 -7.35 8.06 11.40
C VAL A 32 -6.02 8.62 10.91
N LEU A 33 -4.91 8.01 11.32
CA LEU A 33 -3.58 8.44 10.90
C LEU A 33 -3.40 8.31 9.38
N ALA A 34 -3.85 7.20 8.78
CA ALA A 34 -3.81 7.01 7.33
C ALA A 34 -4.57 8.13 6.59
N LYS A 35 -5.79 8.46 7.03
CA LYS A 35 -6.59 9.54 6.41
C LYS A 35 -5.97 10.93 6.63
N LEU A 36 -5.28 11.17 7.74
CA LEU A 36 -4.55 12.42 7.97
C LEU A 36 -3.33 12.54 7.04
N ILE A 37 -2.64 11.43 6.76
CA ILE A 37 -1.55 11.37 5.77
C ILE A 37 -2.10 11.66 4.37
N GLU A 38 -3.21 11.00 3.98
CA GLU A 38 -3.89 11.27 2.70
C GLU A 38 -4.28 12.75 2.56
N LEU A 39 -4.82 13.35 3.62
CA LEU A 39 -5.16 14.77 3.65
C LEU A 39 -3.90 15.64 3.46
N ALA A 40 -2.82 15.35 4.19
CA ALA A 40 -1.57 16.08 4.09
C ALA A 40 -0.96 16.00 2.68
N GLN A 41 -0.99 14.83 2.05
CA GLN A 41 -0.56 14.64 0.67
C GLN A 41 -1.43 15.45 -0.31
N SER A 42 -2.76 15.42 -0.14
CA SER A 42 -3.68 16.19 -1.00
C SER A 42 -3.49 17.71 -0.92
N GLN A 43 -2.95 18.19 0.20
CA GLN A 43 -2.59 19.59 0.42
C GLN A 43 -1.15 19.92 -0.01
N GLY A 44 -0.39 18.94 -0.51
CA GLY A 44 1.01 19.10 -0.89
C GLY A 44 1.97 19.31 0.29
N LEU A 45 1.57 18.94 1.52
CA LEU A 45 2.42 19.07 2.71
C LEU A 45 3.51 17.99 2.75
N ILE A 46 3.25 16.84 2.14
CA ILE A 46 4.18 15.71 1.99
C ILE A 46 4.01 15.08 0.60
N ASN A 47 5.05 14.44 0.08
CA ASN A 47 5.00 13.74 -1.19
C ASN A 47 4.09 12.50 -1.12
N HIS A 48 3.57 12.09 -2.29
CA HIS A 48 2.89 10.81 -2.47
C HIS A 48 3.92 9.69 -2.62
N GLU A 49 4.54 9.27 -1.52
CA GLU A 49 5.56 8.22 -1.49
C GLU A 49 5.40 7.35 -0.25
N ILE A 50 5.62 6.04 -0.40
CA ILE A 50 5.68 5.10 0.72
C ILE A 50 7.16 4.78 0.99
N PRO A 51 7.67 5.00 2.21
CA PRO A 51 9.04 4.63 2.55
C PRO A 51 9.36 3.16 2.24
N GLY A 52 10.43 2.93 1.48
CA GLY A 52 10.84 1.59 1.07
C GLY A 52 9.98 0.99 -0.04
N VAL A 53 9.20 1.79 -0.77
CA VAL A 53 8.56 1.40 -2.02
C VAL A 53 9.04 2.34 -3.12
N HIS A 54 9.66 1.77 -4.15
CA HIS A 54 10.13 2.52 -5.31
C HIS A 54 9.35 2.06 -6.54
N ILE A 55 8.70 2.99 -7.22
CA ILE A 55 7.98 2.76 -8.48
C ILE A 55 8.56 3.75 -9.49
N ASN A 56 9.16 3.24 -10.56
CA ASN A 56 9.68 4.05 -11.64
C ASN A 56 8.98 3.68 -12.95
N GLU A 57 8.58 4.68 -13.71
CA GLU A 57 8.00 4.51 -15.03
C GLU A 57 9.08 4.27 -16.08
N LEU A 58 8.82 3.31 -16.98
CA LEU A 58 9.60 3.01 -18.17
C LEU A 58 8.74 3.25 -19.42
N GLN A 59 9.37 3.21 -20.59
CA GLN A 59 8.69 3.44 -21.85
C GLN A 59 7.55 2.44 -22.15
N ASP A 60 7.65 1.22 -21.61
CA ASP A 60 6.74 0.10 -21.87
C ASP A 60 6.12 -0.50 -20.58
N GLY A 61 6.30 0.16 -19.43
CA GLY A 61 5.77 -0.34 -18.17
C GLY A 61 6.33 0.34 -16.94
N LEU A 62 6.42 -0.41 -15.84
CA LEU A 62 6.85 0.06 -14.53
C LEU A 62 7.91 -0.87 -13.95
N VAL A 63 8.81 -0.32 -13.13
CA VAL A 63 9.69 -1.11 -12.27
C VAL A 63 9.35 -0.84 -10.82
N ILE A 64 9.11 -1.91 -10.07
CA ILE A 64 8.77 -1.86 -8.65
C ILE A 64 9.88 -2.53 -7.84
N ARG A 65 10.30 -1.90 -6.73
CA ARG A 65 11.21 -2.47 -5.74
C ARG A 65 10.74 -2.16 -4.32
N PHE A 66 10.86 -3.14 -3.43
CA PHE A 66 10.70 -2.95 -2.00
C PHE A 66 12.05 -2.87 -1.30
N ASP A 67 12.28 -1.81 -0.53
CA ASP A 67 13.50 -1.56 0.25
C ASP A 67 14.77 -1.80 -0.60
N ASP A 68 15.68 -2.66 -0.15
CA ASP A 68 16.89 -3.09 -0.86
C ASP A 68 16.68 -4.39 -1.68
N GLY A 69 15.43 -4.75 -1.95
CA GLY A 69 15.05 -5.95 -2.70
C GLY A 69 15.31 -5.85 -4.20
N GLU A 70 14.87 -6.87 -4.93
CA GLU A 70 15.05 -6.96 -6.37
C GLU A 70 14.16 -5.96 -7.13
N LEU A 71 14.71 -5.36 -8.19
CA LEU A 71 13.95 -4.54 -9.13
C LEU A 71 13.16 -5.46 -10.06
N THR A 72 11.83 -5.40 -9.99
CA THR A 72 10.96 -6.22 -10.85
C THR A 72 10.22 -5.33 -11.84
N GLY A 73 10.40 -5.59 -13.13
CA GLY A 73 9.67 -4.94 -14.21
C GLY A 73 8.28 -5.54 -14.40
N PHE A 74 7.31 -4.70 -14.74
CA PHE A 74 5.92 -5.02 -15.06
C PHE A 74 5.52 -4.24 -16.31
N SER A 75 4.75 -4.83 -17.22
CA SER A 75 3.98 -4.04 -18.18
C SER A 75 2.90 -3.22 -17.47
N PHE A 76 2.36 -2.19 -18.14
CA PHE A 76 1.27 -1.39 -17.57
C PHE A 76 0.02 -2.22 -17.23
N ASP A 77 -0.31 -3.21 -18.08
CA ASP A 77 -1.45 -4.10 -17.84
C ASP A 77 -1.24 -4.98 -16.60
N GLU A 78 -0.03 -5.50 -16.41
CA GLU A 78 0.33 -6.32 -15.25
C GLU A 78 0.33 -5.50 -13.96
N ALA A 79 0.87 -4.29 -14.00
CA ALA A 79 0.84 -3.39 -12.87
C ALA A 79 -0.60 -2.95 -12.53
N GLY A 80 -1.43 -2.66 -13.54
CA GLY A 80 -2.85 -2.41 -13.36
C GLY A 80 -3.59 -3.60 -12.72
N SER A 81 -3.23 -4.83 -13.11
CA SER A 81 -3.76 -6.05 -12.51
C SER A 81 -3.35 -6.20 -11.04
N LEU A 82 -2.10 -5.90 -10.69
CA LEU A 82 -1.64 -5.86 -9.30
C LEU A 82 -2.44 -4.84 -8.47
N ALA A 83 -2.61 -3.62 -8.97
CA ALA A 83 -3.38 -2.59 -8.29
C ALA A 83 -4.85 -3.03 -8.10
N SER A 84 -5.46 -3.61 -9.14
CA SER A 84 -6.83 -4.14 -9.08
C SER A 84 -6.97 -5.25 -8.03
N GLU A 85 -6.02 -6.18 -7.95
CA GLU A 85 -6.06 -7.25 -6.94
C GLU A 85 -5.91 -6.71 -5.51
N ILE A 86 -5.08 -5.68 -5.30
CA ILE A 86 -5.01 -4.98 -4.02
C ILE A 86 -6.37 -4.34 -3.69
N ARG A 87 -7.03 -3.68 -4.65
CA ARG A 87 -8.34 -3.06 -4.46
C ARG A 87 -9.43 -4.09 -4.11
N SER A 88 -9.49 -5.20 -4.83
CA SER A 88 -10.43 -6.29 -4.54
C SER A 88 -10.19 -6.90 -3.16
N PHE A 89 -8.92 -7.03 -2.75
CA PHE A 89 -8.63 -7.46 -1.38
C PHE A 89 -9.18 -6.47 -0.34
N LEU A 90 -8.98 -5.16 -0.58
CA LEU A 90 -9.42 -4.11 0.34
C LEU A 90 -10.94 -3.99 0.40
N SER A 91 -11.67 -4.23 -0.69
CA SER A 91 -13.14 -4.20 -0.74
C SER A 91 -13.78 -5.40 -0.03
N GLY A 92 -13.00 -6.46 0.26
CA GLY A 92 -13.51 -7.66 0.92
C GLY A 92 -14.09 -8.69 -0.05
N GLU A 93 -13.93 -8.49 -1.37
CA GLU A 93 -14.19 -9.48 -2.42
C GLU A 93 -13.14 -10.60 -2.32
N ARG A 94 -13.31 -11.48 -1.33
CA ARG A 94 -12.39 -12.61 -1.06
C ARG A 94 -12.85 -13.87 -1.77
N ASP A 95 -11.95 -14.46 -2.54
CA ASP A 95 -11.73 -15.90 -2.47
C ASP A 95 -10.52 -16.10 -1.54
N GLY A 96 -10.70 -16.70 -0.36
CA GLY A 96 -9.72 -16.72 0.75
C GLY A 96 -8.37 -17.44 0.52
N LYS A 97 -7.86 -17.50 -0.71
CA LYS A 97 -6.58 -18.11 -1.08
C LYS A 97 -5.56 -17.04 -1.46
N ALA A 98 -4.28 -17.32 -1.23
CA ALA A 98 -3.20 -16.50 -1.79
C ALA A 98 -3.39 -16.47 -3.31
N LYS A 99 -3.41 -15.26 -3.89
CA LYS A 99 -3.45 -15.10 -5.33
C LYS A 99 -2.03 -14.84 -5.81
N GLU A 100 -1.54 -15.74 -6.64
CA GLU A 100 -0.35 -15.49 -7.45
C GLU A 100 -0.81 -14.80 -8.73
N GLY A 101 -0.34 -13.58 -8.95
CA GLY A 101 -0.48 -12.93 -10.24
C GLY A 101 0.58 -13.49 -11.17
N THR A 102 0.18 -14.22 -12.20
CA THR A 102 1.09 -14.67 -13.25
C THR A 102 1.25 -13.56 -14.29
N SER A 103 2.40 -12.89 -14.27
CA SER A 103 2.94 -12.23 -15.46
C SER A 103 3.38 -13.32 -16.45
N ALA A 104 3.09 -13.11 -17.74
CA ALA A 104 3.52 -13.99 -18.81
C ALA A 104 4.97 -13.71 -19.26
N THR A 105 5.57 -12.60 -18.84
CA THR A 105 6.80 -12.09 -19.47
C THR A 105 7.81 -11.50 -18.48
N HIS A 106 7.38 -10.80 -17.43
CA HIS A 106 8.26 -10.10 -16.48
C HIS A 106 7.65 -10.11 -15.06
N GLY A 107 8.14 -11.00 -14.20
CA GLY A 107 7.91 -10.95 -12.74
C GLY A 107 6.53 -11.39 -12.25
N LYS A 108 6.45 -12.55 -11.61
CA LYS A 108 5.26 -12.91 -10.82
C LYS A 108 5.21 -12.03 -9.56
N PHE A 109 4.02 -11.68 -9.09
CA PHE A 109 3.83 -11.17 -7.73
C PHE A 109 2.99 -12.16 -6.92
N SER A 110 3.14 -12.13 -5.60
CA SER A 110 2.24 -12.85 -4.70
C SER A 110 1.55 -11.88 -3.75
N LEU A 111 0.25 -12.07 -3.55
CA LEU A 111 -0.54 -11.30 -2.60
C LEU A 111 -1.24 -12.25 -1.63
N LYS A 112 -1.04 -12.01 -0.34
CA LYS A 112 -1.66 -12.80 0.73
C LYS A 112 -2.20 -11.90 1.83
N GLY A 113 -3.41 -12.19 2.30
CA GLY A 113 -3.95 -11.50 3.48
C GLY A 113 -3.11 -11.74 4.73
N LYS A 114 -2.85 -10.69 5.51
CA LYS A 114 -2.12 -10.76 6.78
C LYS A 114 -2.79 -9.90 7.84
N GLY A 115 -3.57 -10.55 8.71
CA GLY A 115 -4.39 -9.86 9.70
C GLY A 115 -5.43 -8.94 9.03
N GLN A 116 -5.37 -7.65 9.31
CA GLN A 116 -6.21 -6.63 8.65
C GLN A 116 -5.61 -6.10 7.34
N GLY A 117 -4.34 -6.40 7.06
CA GLY A 117 -3.61 -5.89 5.90
C GLY A 117 -3.29 -6.97 4.85
N ILE A 118 -2.31 -6.67 4.00
CA ILE A 118 -1.78 -7.57 2.97
C ILE A 118 -0.27 -7.72 3.09
N ALA A 119 0.23 -8.89 2.72
CA ALA A 119 1.63 -9.13 2.41
C ALA A 119 1.76 -9.25 0.90
N VAL A 120 2.68 -8.48 0.31
CA VAL A 120 2.94 -8.46 -1.13
C VAL A 120 4.42 -8.81 -1.34
N SER A 121 4.70 -9.81 -2.18
CA SER A 121 6.07 -10.11 -2.63
C SER A 121 6.22 -9.77 -4.10
N ILE A 122 7.29 -9.03 -4.40
CA ILE A 122 7.72 -8.64 -5.74
C ILE A 122 9.24 -8.83 -5.80
N PRO A 123 9.78 -9.84 -6.50
CA PRO A 123 9.06 -10.92 -7.20
C PRO A 123 8.33 -11.87 -6.24
N ALA A 124 7.46 -12.76 -6.76
CA ALA A 124 6.52 -13.58 -5.97
C ALA A 124 7.18 -14.47 -4.90
N ASP A 125 8.40 -14.93 -5.16
CA ASP A 125 9.27 -15.74 -4.28
C ASP A 125 10.19 -14.89 -3.39
N GLY A 126 10.17 -13.56 -3.60
CA GLY A 126 10.93 -12.59 -2.81
C GLY A 126 10.33 -12.32 -1.43
N GLU A 127 11.05 -11.50 -0.66
CA GLU A 127 10.61 -11.07 0.67
C GLU A 127 9.32 -10.25 0.58
N ALA A 128 8.33 -10.61 1.41
CA ALA A 128 7.04 -9.95 1.40
C ALA A 128 7.08 -8.66 2.22
N LYS A 129 6.75 -7.53 1.59
CA LYS A 129 6.46 -6.29 2.32
C LYS A 129 5.03 -6.35 2.84
N VAL A 130 4.85 -6.02 4.12
CA VAL A 130 3.53 -6.03 4.77
C VAL A 130 2.98 -4.62 4.82
N PHE A 131 1.78 -4.46 4.27
CA PHE A 131 1.03 -3.22 4.27
C PHE A 131 -0.20 -3.36 5.15
N ASP A 132 -0.49 -2.36 5.98
CA ASP A 132 -1.84 -2.20 6.52
C ASP A 132 -2.81 -1.74 5.42
N ARG A 133 -4.10 -1.59 5.75
CA ARG A 133 -5.12 -1.22 4.76
C ARG A 133 -4.87 0.14 4.12
N GLY A 134 -4.36 1.10 4.88
CA GLY A 134 -4.07 2.45 4.40
C GLY A 134 -2.91 2.42 3.41
N LEU A 135 -1.77 1.86 3.83
CA LEU A 135 -0.59 1.74 2.98
C LEU A 135 -0.84 0.87 1.75
N ALA A 136 -1.67 -0.17 1.86
CA ALA A 136 -2.07 -0.98 0.71
C ALA A 136 -2.89 -0.17 -0.31
N SER A 137 -3.84 0.65 0.18
CA SER A 137 -4.64 1.54 -0.68
C SER A 137 -3.77 2.59 -1.37
N GLU A 138 -2.81 3.14 -0.63
CA GLU A 138 -1.83 4.09 -1.16
C GLU A 138 -0.91 3.44 -2.20
N PHE A 139 -0.41 2.22 -1.93
CA PHE A 139 0.43 1.50 -2.88
C PHE A 139 -0.30 1.22 -4.19
N ALA A 140 -1.56 0.75 -4.13
CA ALA A 140 -2.40 0.59 -5.31
C ALA A 140 -2.59 1.91 -6.07
N ARG A 141 -2.81 3.02 -5.35
CA ARG A 141 -2.92 4.35 -5.95
C ARG A 141 -1.63 4.79 -6.65
N LEU A 142 -0.46 4.56 -6.06
CA LEU A 142 0.82 4.93 -6.68
C LEU A 142 1.04 4.16 -7.99
N ILE A 143 0.68 2.88 -8.03
CA ILE A 143 0.68 2.09 -9.26
C ILE A 143 -0.30 2.67 -10.28
N GLU A 144 -1.56 2.94 -9.88
CA GLU A 144 -2.59 3.52 -10.75
C GLU A 144 -2.22 4.90 -11.32
N MET A 145 -1.47 5.70 -10.56
CA MET A 145 -0.96 6.98 -11.04
C MET A 145 0.13 6.80 -12.08
N ALA A 146 1.01 5.82 -11.88
CA ALA A 146 2.10 5.52 -12.82
C ALA A 146 1.62 4.79 -14.09
N THR A 147 0.46 4.12 -14.07
CA THR A 147 -0.11 3.47 -15.27
C THR A 147 -1.02 4.36 -16.12
N LYS A 148 -1.39 5.55 -15.62
CA LYS A 148 -2.25 6.52 -16.34
C LYS A 148 -1.47 7.68 -16.96
N GLY A 149 -0.13 7.65 -16.86
CA GLY A 149 0.79 8.58 -17.49
C GLY A 149 0.78 8.49 -19.01
#